data_AF-A0A7S2IKH7-F1
#
_entry.id   AF-A0A7S2IKH7-F1
#
_cell.length_a   1.000
_cell.length_b   1.000
_cell.length_c   1.000
_cell.angle_alpha   90.00
_cell.angle_beta   90.00
_cell.angle_gamma   90.00
#
_symmetry.space_group_name_H-M   'P 1'
#
loop_
_entity.id
_entity.type
_entity.pdbx_description
1 polymer ?
#
loop_
_entity_poly.entity_id
_entity_poly.type
_entity_poly.pdbx_seq_one_letter_code
_entity_poly.pdbx_strand_id
1 'polypeptide(L)'
;ARRVVATLSIGKRSHFATARVAMEAYAKRVGAEFVVVDSTAHASLARWNATLHSGSNSHFMKLPMLQWFLEHYDQLLFLDDDVLVSPFAPDLFSSVPCEAFGAVYEGYHKQGWHSMHARSFCSLYGLA
;
A
#
# COMPACT_ATOMS: atom_id res chain seq x y z
N ALA A 1 16.44 -8.46 -0.26
CA ALA A 1 15.21 -8.24 -1.05
C ALA A 1 15.04 -6.74 -1.27
N ARG A 2 14.77 -6.30 -2.49
CA ARG A 2 14.39 -4.93 -2.82
C ARG A 2 12.92 -4.74 -2.43
N ARG A 3 12.68 -3.90 -1.43
CA ARG A 3 11.34 -3.66 -0.85
C ARG A 3 10.90 -2.24 -1.14
N VAL A 4 9.63 -2.07 -1.46
CA VAL A 4 9.03 -0.74 -1.67
C VAL A 4 7.74 -0.58 -0.87
N VAL A 5 7.61 0.55 -0.20
CA VAL A 5 6.34 1.08 0.29
C VAL A 5 5.87 2.11 -0.72
N ALA A 6 4.76 1.86 -1.38
CA ALA A 6 4.21 2.74 -2.41
C ALA A 6 2.85 3.30 -2.00
N THR A 7 2.59 4.54 -2.39
CA THR A 7 1.28 5.18 -2.24
C THR A 7 0.89 5.93 -3.52
N LEU A 8 -0.41 6.09 -3.76
CA LEU A 8 -0.97 6.79 -4.90
C LEU A 8 -1.72 8.02 -4.39
N SER A 9 -1.21 9.22 -4.67
CA SER A 9 -1.77 10.49 -4.18
C SER A 9 -1.79 11.54 -5.29
N ILE A 10 -2.72 11.41 -6.22
CA ILE A 10 -2.85 12.31 -7.37
C ILE A 10 -3.79 13.48 -7.04
N GLY A 11 -3.36 14.69 -7.40
CA GLY A 11 -4.14 15.91 -7.22
C GLY A 11 -4.00 16.52 -5.82
N LYS A 12 -4.91 17.43 -5.46
CA LYS A 12 -4.82 18.18 -4.20
C LYS A 12 -5.33 17.33 -3.03
N ARG A 13 -4.41 16.71 -2.28
CA ARG A 13 -4.68 15.83 -1.13
C ARG A 13 -4.14 16.44 0.17
N SER A 14 -4.90 17.32 0.81
CA SER A 14 -4.42 18.09 1.98
C SER A 14 -4.05 17.22 3.19
N HIS A 15 -4.69 16.07 3.36
CA HIS A 15 -4.40 15.12 4.44
C HIS A 15 -3.09 14.34 4.21
N PHE A 16 -2.66 14.20 2.95
CA PHE A 16 -1.52 13.36 2.61
C PHE A 16 -0.21 13.85 3.23
N ALA A 17 -0.06 15.16 3.43
CA ALA A 17 1.11 15.72 4.11
C ALA A 17 1.33 15.08 5.50
N THR A 18 0.26 14.77 6.23
CA THR A 18 0.31 14.09 7.53
C THR A 18 0.60 12.60 7.38
N ALA A 19 -0.12 11.92 6.48
CA ALA A 19 0.04 10.48 6.25
C ALA A 19 1.44 10.11 5.75
N ARG A 20 1.97 10.91 4.83
CA ARG A 20 3.31 10.77 4.26
C ARG A 20 4.41 10.65 5.31
N VAL A 21 4.37 11.49 6.35
CA VAL A 21 5.40 11.48 7.42
C VAL A 21 5.44 10.11 8.10
N ALA A 22 4.27 9.54 8.41
CA ALA A 22 4.18 8.23 9.04
C ALA A 22 4.64 7.10 8.09
N MET A 23 4.28 7.16 6.81
CA MET A 23 4.68 6.17 5.82
C MET A 23 6.19 6.18 5.55
N GLU A 24 6.78 7.37 5.39
CA GLU A 24 8.20 7.53 5.13
C GLU A 24 9.04 7.04 6.33
N ALA A 25 8.60 7.36 7.55
CA ALA A 25 9.22 6.84 8.77
C ALA A 25 9.11 5.31 8.88
N TYR A 26 7.97 4.72 8.50
CA TYR A 26 7.79 3.28 8.45
C TYR A 26 8.72 2.62 7.44
N ALA A 27 8.75 3.11 6.19
CA ALA A 27 9.58 2.58 5.12
C ALA A 27 11.07 2.57 5.51
N LYS A 28 11.54 3.69 6.07
CA LYS A 28 12.91 3.80 6.60
C LYS A 28 13.19 2.75 7.68
N ARG A 29 12.27 2.53 8.62
CA ARG A 29 12.42 1.58 9.71
C ARG A 29 12.50 0.12 9.24
N VAL A 30 11.74 -0.25 8.20
CA VAL A 30 11.70 -1.62 7.67
C VAL A 30 12.69 -1.87 6.52
N GLY A 31 13.55 -0.89 6.21
CA GLY A 31 14.55 -0.99 5.15
C GLY A 31 13.94 -1.06 3.75
N ALA A 32 12.85 -0.33 3.50
CA ALA A 32 12.19 -0.23 2.21
C ALA A 32 12.35 1.17 1.59
N GLU A 33 12.32 1.22 0.26
CA GLU A 33 12.18 2.48 -0.48
C GLU A 33 10.77 3.03 -0.30
N PHE A 34 10.62 4.34 -0.16
CA PHE A 34 9.31 4.99 -0.11
C PHE A 34 9.06 5.74 -1.43
N VAL A 35 7.99 5.37 -2.13
CA VAL A 35 7.62 5.96 -3.42
C VAL A 35 6.21 6.54 -3.36
N VAL A 36 6.09 7.80 -3.76
CA VAL A 36 4.81 8.48 -3.94
C VAL A 36 4.53 8.61 -5.43
N VAL A 37 3.42 8.04 -5.89
CA VAL A 37 2.91 8.24 -7.25
C VAL A 37 1.89 9.38 -7.20
N ASP A 38 2.31 10.58 -7.59
CA ASP A 38 1.52 11.82 -7.48
C ASP A 38 1.08 12.42 -8.83
N SER A 39 1.46 11.79 -9.93
CA SER A 39 1.18 12.24 -11.29
C SER A 39 0.73 11.09 -12.18
N THR A 40 -0.27 11.36 -13.04
CA THR A 40 -0.72 10.41 -14.07
C THR A 40 0.35 10.12 -15.13
N ALA A 41 1.40 10.94 -15.20
CA ALA A 41 2.55 10.72 -16.09
C ALA A 41 3.60 9.75 -15.51
N HIS A 42 3.44 9.30 -14.26
CA HIS A 42 4.38 8.38 -13.64
C HIS A 42 4.47 7.05 -14.42
N ALA A 43 5.66 6.48 -14.55
CA ALA A 43 5.91 5.29 -15.38
C ALA A 43 5.05 4.08 -14.97
N SER A 44 4.81 3.91 -13.67
CA SER A 44 3.93 2.85 -13.13
C SER A 44 2.47 2.95 -13.59
N LEU A 45 2.03 4.10 -14.10
CA LEU A 45 0.68 4.34 -14.61
C LEU A 45 0.59 4.31 -16.13
N ALA A 46 1.70 4.07 -16.85
CA ALA A 46 1.70 4.03 -18.30
C ALA A 46 0.69 3.02 -18.87
N ARG A 47 0.59 1.81 -18.25
CA ARG A 47 -0.39 0.78 -18.63
C ARG A 47 -1.84 1.20 -18.32
N TRP A 48 -2.06 1.96 -17.25
CA TRP A 48 -3.39 2.49 -16.93
C TRP A 48 -3.87 3.51 -17.95
N ASN A 49 -2.99 4.42 -18.37
CA ASN A 49 -3.34 5.46 -19.36
C ASN A 49 -3.81 4.85 -20.70
N ALA A 50 -3.26 3.70 -21.09
CA ALA A 50 -3.77 2.93 -22.24
C ALA A 50 -5.23 2.47 -22.03
N THR A 51 -5.60 2.08 -20.80
CA THR A 51 -6.97 1.62 -20.44
C THR A 51 -7.97 2.75 -20.12
N LEU A 52 -7.52 3.98 -19.84
CA LEU A 52 -8.42 5.14 -19.67
C LEU A 52 -9.19 5.48 -20.95
N HIS A 53 -8.62 5.17 -22.11
CA HIS A 53 -9.30 5.29 -23.42
C HIS A 53 -10.52 4.35 -23.54
N SER A 54 -10.71 3.45 -22.57
CA SER A 54 -11.83 2.48 -22.50
C SER A 54 -12.78 2.71 -21.31
N GLY A 55 -12.76 3.88 -20.64
CA GLY A 55 -13.78 4.25 -19.65
C GLY A 55 -13.61 3.67 -18.25
N SER A 56 -12.38 3.41 -17.82
CA SER A 56 -12.08 2.71 -16.56
C SER A 56 -12.23 3.58 -15.29
N ASN A 57 -12.69 2.96 -14.19
CA ASN A 57 -12.92 3.60 -12.89
C ASN A 57 -11.59 3.88 -12.15
N SER A 58 -11.36 5.12 -11.74
CA SER A 58 -10.12 5.59 -11.09
C SER A 58 -9.65 4.75 -9.89
N HIS A 59 -10.55 4.05 -9.19
CA HIS A 59 -10.21 3.16 -8.08
C HIS A 59 -9.34 1.95 -8.52
N PHE A 60 -9.38 1.56 -9.79
CA PHE A 60 -8.56 0.46 -10.32
C PHE A 60 -7.20 0.91 -10.86
N MET A 61 -6.90 2.21 -10.85
CA MET A 61 -5.61 2.77 -11.28
C MET A 61 -4.42 2.13 -10.54
N LYS A 62 -4.63 1.72 -9.29
CA LYS A 62 -3.59 1.04 -8.50
C LYS A 62 -3.18 -0.31 -9.07
N LEU A 63 -4.07 -1.10 -9.69
CA LEU A 63 -3.73 -2.46 -10.14
C LEU A 63 -2.54 -2.52 -11.11
N PRO A 64 -2.53 -1.79 -12.24
CA PRO A 64 -1.37 -1.77 -13.13
C PRO A 64 -0.12 -1.15 -12.47
N MET A 65 -0.31 -0.21 -11.54
CA MET A 65 0.79 0.33 -10.73
C MET A 65 1.42 -0.75 -9.84
N LEU A 66 0.61 -1.55 -9.14
CA LEU A 66 1.09 -2.64 -8.30
C LEU A 66 1.90 -3.64 -9.14
N GLN A 67 1.39 -4.00 -10.33
CA GLN A 67 2.10 -4.87 -11.25
C GLN A 67 3.47 -4.29 -11.65
N TRP A 68 3.53 -3.00 -12.00
CA TRP A 68 4.79 -2.35 -12.35
C TRP A 68 5.80 -2.41 -11.19
N PHE A 69 5.37 -2.16 -9.95
CA PHE A 69 6.27 -2.26 -8.79
C PHE A 69 6.75 -3.69 -8.56
N LEU A 70 5.89 -4.71 -8.72
CA LEU A 70 6.30 -6.12 -8.58
C LEU A 70 7.25 -6.59 -9.70
N GLU A 71 7.30 -5.90 -10.84
CA GLU A 71 8.32 -6.16 -11.88
C GLU A 71 9.70 -5.57 -11.52
N HIS A 72 9.75 -4.59 -10.60
CA HIS A 72 10.97 -3.85 -10.25
C HIS A 72 11.45 -4.08 -8.82
N TYR A 73 10.61 -4.66 -7.96
CA TYR A 73 10.88 -4.92 -6.55
C TYR A 73 10.46 -6.34 -6.19
N ASP A 74 11.12 -6.92 -5.19
CA ASP A 74 10.84 -8.29 -4.76
C ASP A 74 9.59 -8.35 -3.87
N GLN A 75 9.31 -7.27 -3.12
CA GLN A 75 8.10 -7.13 -2.31
C GLN A 75 7.57 -5.69 -2.36
N LEU A 76 6.24 -5.57 -2.36
CA LEU A 76 5.51 -4.31 -2.39
C LEU A 76 4.52 -4.25 -1.21
N LEU A 77 4.59 -3.16 -0.44
CA LEU A 77 3.52 -2.74 0.47
C LEU A 77 2.84 -1.52 -0.13
N PHE A 78 1.57 -1.64 -0.48
CA PHE A 78 0.76 -0.51 -0.91
C PHE A 78 -0.07 0.04 0.24
N LEU A 79 -0.04 1.36 0.42
CA LEU A 79 -0.84 2.09 1.40
C LEU A 79 -1.63 3.18 0.67
N ASP A 80 -2.95 3.21 0.86
CA ASP A 80 -3.77 4.33 0.38
C ASP A 80 -3.33 5.63 1.09
N ASP A 81 -3.44 6.77 0.42
CA ASP A 81 -2.84 8.04 0.85
C ASP A 81 -3.52 8.69 2.08
N ASP A 82 -4.61 8.10 2.54
CA ASP A 82 -5.34 8.43 3.75
C ASP A 82 -5.07 7.46 4.92
N VAL A 83 -4.16 6.48 4.76
CA VAL A 83 -3.75 5.55 5.81
C VAL A 83 -2.66 6.14 6.69
N LEU A 84 -2.88 6.12 8.01
CA LEU A 84 -1.85 6.43 9.00
C LEU A 84 -1.17 5.15 9.52
N VAL A 85 0.16 5.12 9.45
CA VAL A 85 0.97 4.00 9.96
C VAL A 85 1.45 4.31 11.36
N SER A 86 1.08 3.45 12.33
CA SER A 86 1.58 3.58 13.69
C SER A 86 3.12 3.43 13.73
N PRO A 87 3.85 4.22 14.55
CA PRO A 87 5.28 4.01 14.76
C PRO A 87 5.59 2.61 15.32
N PHE A 88 4.61 1.96 15.94
CA PHE A 88 4.71 0.61 16.50
C PHE A 88 4.22 -0.49 15.54
N ALA A 89 3.84 -0.15 14.30
CA ALA A 89 3.39 -1.16 13.34
C ALA A 89 4.49 -2.20 13.08
N PRO A 90 4.16 -3.50 13.03
CA PRO A 90 5.16 -4.54 12.75
C PRO A 90 5.74 -4.39 11.34
N ASP A 91 6.87 -5.04 11.09
CA ASP A 91 7.37 -5.21 9.72
C ASP A 91 6.46 -6.17 8.96
N LEU A 92 5.64 -5.62 8.06
CA LEU A 92 4.68 -6.37 7.27
C LEU A 92 5.38 -7.20 6.18
N PHE A 93 6.56 -6.78 5.71
CA PHE A 93 7.34 -7.57 4.75
C PHE A 93 7.87 -8.87 5.37
N SER A 94 8.10 -8.87 6.68
CA SER A 94 8.50 -10.07 7.43
C SER A 94 7.29 -10.91 7.88
N SER A 95 6.08 -10.34 7.85
CA SER A 95 4.84 -11.02 8.28
C SER A 95 4.13 -11.75 7.15
N VAL A 96 4.41 -11.39 5.90
CA VAL A 96 3.81 -11.99 4.70
C VAL A 96 4.93 -12.68 3.90
N PRO A 97 4.82 -14.00 3.63
CA PRO A 97 5.78 -14.71 2.79
C PRO A 97 5.96 -14.06 1.42
N CYS A 98 7.15 -14.16 0.83
CA CYS A 98 7.47 -13.48 -0.41
C CYS A 98 6.58 -13.93 -1.59
N GLU A 99 6.16 -15.21 -1.60
CA GLU A 99 5.28 -15.77 -2.62
C GLU A 99 3.78 -15.58 -2.33
N ALA A 100 3.43 -14.81 -1.29
CA ALA A 100 2.06 -14.64 -0.83
C ALA A 100 1.54 -13.21 -1.00
N PHE A 101 0.23 -13.09 -1.14
CA PHE A 101 -0.48 -11.82 -1.10
C PHE A 101 -1.06 -11.58 0.29
N GLY A 102 -0.68 -10.46 0.91
CA GLY A 102 -1.26 -9.98 2.17
C GLY A 102 -2.34 -8.94 1.92
N ALA A 103 -3.47 -9.05 2.62
CA ALA A 103 -4.52 -8.03 2.63
C ALA A 103 -5.12 -7.90 4.03
N VAL A 104 -5.66 -6.71 4.30
CA VAL A 104 -6.42 -6.46 5.53
C VAL A 104 -7.88 -6.85 5.29
N TYR A 105 -8.47 -7.55 6.24
CA TYR A 105 -9.89 -7.85 6.25
C TYR A 105 -10.63 -6.78 7.05
N GLU A 106 -11.41 -5.94 6.37
CA GLU A 106 -12.17 -4.84 6.98
C GLU A 106 -13.30 -5.29 7.93
N GLY A 107 -13.61 -6.59 7.97
CA GLY A 107 -14.69 -7.13 8.81
C GLY A 107 -14.31 -7.38 10.28
N TYR A 108 -13.06 -7.11 10.71
CA TYR A 108 -12.63 -7.40 12.07
C TYR A 108 -12.61 -6.14 12.97
N HIS A 109 -13.56 -6.10 13.92
CA HIS A 109 -13.77 -5.11 14.98
C HIS A 109 -13.72 -3.62 14.59
N LYS A 110 -14.90 -2.99 14.60
CA LYS A 110 -15.03 -1.55 14.87
C LYS A 110 -14.48 -1.24 16.27
N GLN A 111 -13.17 -1.03 16.40
CA GLN A 111 -12.61 -0.31 17.56
C GLN A 111 -12.56 1.18 17.20
N GLY A 112 -13.71 1.85 17.30
CA GLY A 112 -13.85 3.26 16.91
C GLY A 112 -13.65 3.52 15.41
N TRP A 113 -13.67 4.80 15.02
CA TRP A 113 -13.48 5.22 13.62
C TRP A 113 -12.07 4.83 13.11
N HIS A 114 -12.00 3.92 12.14
CA HIS A 114 -10.86 3.62 11.26
C HIS A 114 -9.51 3.19 11.92
N SER A 115 -9.52 2.57 13.10
CA SER A 115 -8.30 1.96 13.66
C SER A 115 -8.31 0.43 13.49
N MET A 116 -7.25 -0.13 12.88
CA MET A 116 -7.10 -1.57 12.67
C MET A 116 -5.77 -2.05 13.30
N HIS A 117 -5.83 -3.13 14.08
CA HIS A 117 -4.63 -3.86 14.51
C HIS A 117 -4.40 -5.02 13.54
N ALA A 118 -3.29 -5.00 12.82
CA ALA A 118 -2.93 -6.11 11.94
C ALA A 118 -2.64 -7.37 12.77
N ARG A 119 -3.44 -8.42 12.57
CA ARG A 119 -3.17 -9.80 13.00
C ARG A 119 -3.25 -10.69 11.76
N SER A 120 -2.45 -11.75 11.69
CA SER A 120 -2.58 -12.71 10.59
C SER A 120 -3.98 -13.35 10.62
N PHE A 121 -4.58 -13.53 9.45
CA PHE A 121 -5.90 -14.16 9.33
C PHE A 121 -5.91 -15.56 9.97
N CYS A 122 -4.83 -16.32 9.81
CA CYS A 122 -4.69 -17.64 10.43
C CYS A 122 -4.70 -17.56 11.96
N SER A 123 -3.96 -16.62 12.57
CA SER A 123 -3.99 -16.41 14.02
C SER A 123 -5.37 -15.98 14.50
N LEU A 124 -6.10 -15.22 13.68
CA LEU A 124 -7.41 -14.71 14.04
C LEU A 124 -8.47 -15.82 14.14
N TYR A 125 -8.45 -16.75 13.20
CA TYR A 125 -9.44 -17.83 13.09
C TYR A 125 -8.94 -19.17 13.62
N GLY A 126 -7.73 -19.23 14.20
CA GLY A 126 -7.14 -20.49 14.67
C GLY A 126 -6.89 -21.49 13.54
N LEU A 127 -6.61 -21.01 12.33
CA LEU A 127 -6.32 -21.85 11.18
C LEU A 127 -4.84 -22.25 11.23
N ALA A 128 -4.58 -23.56 11.19
CA ALA A 128 -3.24 -24.15 11.15
C ALA A 128 -2.66 -24.13 9.72
#